data_AF-A0A3B1EZU9-F1
#
_entry.id   AF-A0A3B1EZU9-F1
#
_cell.length_a   1.000
_cell.length_b   1.000
_cell.length_c   1.000
_cell.angle_alpha   90.00
_cell.angle_beta   90.00
_cell.angle_gamma   90.00
#
_symmetry.space_group_name_H-M   'P 1'
#
loop_
_entity.id
_entity.type
_entity.pdbx_description
1 polymer ?
#
loop_
_entity_poly.entity_id
_entity_poly.type
_entity_poly.pdbx_seq_one_letter_code
_entity_poly.pdbx_strand_id
1 'polypeptide(L)'
;LSFLLVFLVLVLFHPALSIYVNTMSSSESLTISSNRTLVSSGGVFELGFFKPSGLSRWYLGIWYKKVSEKTYAWVANRDNPLSNPIGTLKISGNNLVLIGQSNNSVWSTNLTTCNVRSPVIAELLPNGNFVMRYSNNKDSSGFLWQSFDFPTDTLLPEMKLGYDRQTGRHRFLTSWRSYDDPSSGNTKYKLDIRRGLPEFILINQFLNQRVEMQRSGPWNGMEFSGIPEVQGLNYMVYNYTENSEEIAYSFHMTNQSIYSRLTISDYTLNRFTWIPPSRAWSMFWGLPTDVCDSLYLCGSYAYC
;
A
#
# COMPACT_ATOMS: atom_id res chain seq x y z
N LEU A 1 9.38 -33.42 -44.90
CA LEU A 1 10.21 -32.26 -44.49
C LEU A 1 9.42 -31.11 -43.85
N SER A 2 8.14 -30.91 -44.16
CA SER A 2 7.36 -29.76 -43.66
C SER A 2 6.93 -29.84 -42.18
N PHE A 3 6.60 -31.04 -41.65
CA PHE A 3 6.18 -31.20 -40.25
C PHE A 3 7.30 -30.97 -39.21
N LEU A 4 8.56 -31.26 -39.56
CA LEU A 4 9.71 -31.03 -38.68
C LEU A 4 10.05 -29.54 -38.52
N LEU A 5 9.73 -28.72 -39.51
CA LEU A 5 9.97 -27.27 -39.46
C LEU A 5 8.98 -26.55 -38.53
N VAL A 6 7.72 -27.01 -38.48
CA VAL A 6 6.68 -26.42 -37.60
C VAL A 6 6.97 -26.69 -36.13
N PHE A 7 7.51 -27.88 -35.80
CA PHE A 7 7.89 -28.21 -34.43
C PHE A 7 9.11 -27.41 -33.95
N LEU A 8 10.06 -27.11 -34.85
CA LEU A 8 11.25 -26.30 -34.53
C LEU A 8 10.89 -24.83 -34.23
N VAL A 9 9.87 -24.29 -34.90
CA VAL A 9 9.39 -22.91 -34.67
C VAL A 9 8.64 -22.78 -33.34
N LEU A 10 7.89 -23.80 -32.91
CA LEU A 10 7.21 -23.79 -31.61
C LEU A 10 8.19 -23.87 -30.41
N VAL A 11 9.35 -24.50 -30.58
CA VAL A 11 10.41 -24.54 -29.54
C VAL A 11 11.15 -23.19 -29.43
N LEU A 12 11.20 -22.39 -30.49
CA LEU A 12 11.78 -21.04 -30.47
C LEU A 12 10.85 -19.98 -29.88
N PHE A 13 9.55 -20.27 -29.76
CA PHE A 13 8.57 -19.46 -29.03
C PHE A 13 8.23 -20.07 -27.67
N HIS A 14 9.24 -20.54 -26.92
CA HIS A 14 9.07 -20.49 -25.47
C HIS A 14 9.01 -19.01 -25.12
N PRO A 15 7.88 -18.46 -24.61
CA PRO A 15 7.93 -17.15 -23.99
C PRO A 15 9.02 -17.27 -22.94
N ALA A 16 10.08 -16.46 -23.05
CA ALA A 16 11.09 -16.37 -22.01
C ALA A 16 10.30 -16.17 -20.72
N LEU A 17 10.28 -17.19 -19.85
CA LEU A 17 9.66 -17.09 -18.54
C LEU A 17 10.32 -15.86 -17.94
N SER A 18 9.57 -14.77 -17.79
CA SER A 18 10.11 -13.56 -17.19
C SER A 18 10.34 -13.90 -15.72
N ILE A 19 11.57 -14.30 -15.40
CA ILE A 19 11.97 -14.60 -14.03
C ILE A 19 12.08 -13.25 -13.33
N TYR A 20 11.00 -12.86 -12.67
CA TYR A 20 11.00 -11.72 -11.77
C TYR A 20 11.72 -12.11 -10.48
N VAL A 21 12.72 -11.32 -10.08
CA VAL A 21 13.37 -11.46 -8.78
C VAL A 21 12.51 -10.74 -7.75
N ASN A 22 11.81 -11.49 -6.90
CA ASN A 22 10.91 -10.95 -5.88
C ASN A 22 11.51 -11.00 -4.46
N THR A 23 12.67 -11.65 -4.27
CA THR A 23 13.32 -11.84 -2.96
C THR A 23 14.69 -11.16 -2.87
N MET A 24 15.07 -10.80 -1.64
CA MET A 24 16.41 -10.35 -1.27
C MET A 24 16.88 -11.08 0.00
N SER A 25 17.99 -11.80 -0.11
CA SER A 25 18.63 -12.50 1.01
C SER A 25 19.54 -11.58 1.84
N SER A 26 20.04 -12.08 2.98
CA SER A 26 20.90 -11.30 3.87
C SER A 26 22.27 -10.94 3.30
N SER A 27 22.75 -11.67 2.28
CA SER A 27 23.98 -11.36 1.55
C SER A 27 23.79 -10.34 0.44
N GLU A 28 22.54 -9.99 0.13
CA GLU A 28 22.21 -9.09 -0.96
C GLU A 28 21.81 -7.70 -0.45
N SER A 29 21.83 -6.75 -1.37
CA SER A 29 21.34 -5.41 -1.15
C SER A 29 20.74 -4.82 -2.42
N LEU A 30 19.87 -3.82 -2.23
CA LEU A 30 19.40 -2.94 -3.28
C LEU A 30 20.06 -1.59 -3.06
N THR A 31 20.72 -1.06 -4.10
CA THR A 31 21.33 0.28 -4.04
C THR A 31 20.76 1.18 -5.13
N ILE A 32 20.71 2.48 -4.86
CA ILE A 32 20.30 3.48 -5.86
C ILE A 32 21.13 3.35 -7.14
N SER A 33 22.45 3.22 -7.02
CA SER A 33 23.38 3.16 -8.17
C SER A 33 23.24 1.89 -9.02
N SER A 34 22.75 0.79 -8.45
CA SER A 34 22.56 -0.46 -9.18
C SER A 34 21.32 -0.46 -10.08
N ASN A 35 20.36 0.45 -9.86
CA ASN A 35 19.03 0.43 -10.46
C ASN A 35 18.29 -0.92 -10.31
N ARG A 36 18.72 -1.79 -9.39
CA ARG A 36 18.08 -3.08 -9.11
C ARG A 36 16.74 -2.84 -8.41
N THR A 37 15.73 -3.59 -8.82
CA THR A 37 14.39 -3.59 -8.21
C THR A 37 14.00 -5.01 -7.80
N LEU A 38 13.01 -5.12 -6.90
CA LEU A 38 12.28 -6.37 -6.68
C LEU A 38 10.95 -6.29 -7.42
N VAL A 39 10.58 -7.34 -8.14
CA VAL A 39 9.31 -7.39 -8.87
C VAL A 39 8.49 -8.54 -8.32
N SER A 40 7.27 -8.24 -7.87
CA SER A 40 6.32 -9.24 -7.37
C SER A 40 6.08 -10.35 -8.39
N SER A 41 5.81 -11.58 -7.93
CA SER A 41 5.41 -12.66 -8.84
C SER A 41 4.10 -12.26 -9.56
N GLY A 42 4.07 -12.39 -10.89
CA GLY A 42 2.98 -11.87 -11.74
C GLY A 42 3.23 -10.46 -12.31
N GLY A 43 4.26 -9.76 -11.82
CA GLY A 43 4.74 -8.50 -12.37
C GLY A 43 3.77 -7.32 -12.19
N VAL A 44 2.94 -7.35 -11.14
CA VAL A 44 1.97 -6.28 -10.85
C VAL A 44 2.67 -5.12 -10.14
N PHE A 45 3.39 -5.43 -9.06
CA PHE A 45 4.12 -4.47 -8.23
C PHE A 45 5.63 -4.59 -8.42
N GLU A 46 6.30 -3.46 -8.26
CA GLU A 46 7.76 -3.35 -8.27
C GLU A 46 8.21 -2.43 -7.12
N LEU A 47 9.27 -2.85 -6.43
CA LEU A 47 9.88 -2.16 -5.31
C LEU A 47 11.27 -1.69 -5.69
N GLY A 48 11.60 -0.44 -5.36
CA GLY A 48 12.93 0.09 -5.57
C GLY A 48 13.06 1.55 -5.14
N PHE A 49 14.19 2.15 -5.51
CA PHE A 49 14.45 3.55 -5.25
C PHE A 49 13.80 4.44 -6.31
N PHE A 50 13.27 5.57 -5.86
CA PHE A 50 12.72 6.59 -6.74
C PHE A 50 13.03 8.00 -6.20
N LYS A 51 12.92 8.97 -7.11
CA LYS A 51 13.04 10.40 -6.83
C LYS A 51 11.85 11.11 -7.50
N PRO A 52 10.92 11.71 -6.73
CA PRO A 52 9.85 12.54 -7.28
C PRO A 52 10.40 13.69 -8.14
N SER A 53 9.62 14.17 -9.11
CA SER A 53 10.07 15.21 -10.05
C SER A 53 10.35 16.54 -9.34
N GLY A 54 9.51 16.90 -8.37
CA GLY A 54 9.59 18.19 -7.67
C GLY A 54 10.62 18.29 -6.54
N LEU A 55 11.25 17.18 -6.12
CA LEU A 55 12.16 17.17 -4.96
C LEU A 55 13.49 16.44 -5.24
N SER A 56 14.59 17.05 -4.80
CA SER A 56 15.92 16.41 -4.76
C SER A 56 16.07 15.47 -3.56
N ARG A 57 15.12 14.54 -3.38
CA ARG A 57 15.08 13.57 -2.28
C ARG A 57 14.76 12.18 -2.80
N TRP A 58 15.45 11.18 -2.27
CA TRP A 58 15.30 9.78 -2.66
C TRP A 58 14.52 8.98 -1.62
N TYR A 59 13.70 8.08 -2.13
CA TYR A 59 12.81 7.25 -1.33
C TYR A 59 12.87 5.80 -1.82
N LEU A 60 12.60 4.88 -0.91
CA LEU A 60 12.29 3.49 -1.21
C LEU A 60 10.78 3.34 -1.25
N GLY A 61 10.23 2.77 -2.33
CA GLY A 61 8.79 2.59 -2.45
C GLY A 61 8.39 1.44 -3.35
N ILE A 62 7.08 1.20 -3.39
CA ILE A 62 6.41 0.19 -4.21
C ILE A 62 5.49 0.92 -5.18
N TRP A 63 5.49 0.53 -6.46
CA TRP A 63 4.60 1.07 -7.48
C TRP A 63 4.01 -0.02 -8.37
N TYR A 64 2.95 0.32 -9.10
CA TYR A 64 2.42 -0.54 -10.15
C TYR A 64 3.37 -0.57 -11.35
N LYS A 65 3.88 -1.76 -11.71
CA LYS A 65 4.88 -1.93 -12.77
C LYS A 65 4.32 -1.71 -14.18
N LYS A 66 3.08 -2.15 -14.42
CA LYS A 66 2.45 -2.13 -15.76
C LYS A 66 1.68 -0.84 -16.07
N VAL A 67 1.47 0.03 -15.08
CA VAL A 67 0.81 1.32 -15.30
C VAL A 67 1.84 2.32 -15.79
N SER A 68 1.58 2.95 -16.94
CA SER A 68 2.53 3.85 -17.62
C SER A 68 2.94 5.03 -16.74
N GLU A 69 1.97 5.62 -16.06
CA GLU A 69 2.20 6.67 -15.08
C GLU A 69 2.60 6.06 -13.73
N LYS A 70 3.75 6.48 -13.20
CA LYS A 70 4.29 5.96 -11.94
C LYS A 70 3.31 6.23 -10.79
N THR A 71 2.62 5.17 -10.38
CA THR A 71 1.67 5.19 -9.28
C THR A 71 2.27 4.48 -8.08
N TYR A 72 2.72 5.25 -7.09
CA TYR A 72 3.28 4.72 -5.85
C TYR A 72 2.17 4.24 -4.93
N ALA A 73 2.29 3.01 -4.42
CA ALA A 73 1.34 2.39 -3.51
C ALA A 73 1.84 2.38 -2.06
N TRP A 74 3.15 2.53 -1.85
CA TRP A 74 3.78 2.50 -0.53
C TRP A 74 5.16 3.17 -0.56
N VAL A 75 5.55 3.82 0.54
CA VAL A 75 6.85 4.49 0.71
C VAL A 75 7.40 4.20 2.10
N ALA A 76 8.61 3.62 2.18
CA ALA A 76 9.21 3.22 3.46
C ALA A 76 9.63 4.42 4.31
N ASN A 77 10.45 5.28 3.73
CA ASN A 77 11.16 6.35 4.43
C ASN A 77 10.53 7.72 4.11
N ARG A 78 9.20 7.78 4.08
CA ARG A 78 8.44 8.96 3.62
C ARG A 78 8.76 10.26 4.38
N ASP A 79 9.00 10.15 5.69
CA ASP A 79 9.35 11.28 6.56
C ASP A 79 10.86 11.39 6.86
N ASN A 80 11.65 10.44 6.36
CA ASN A 80 13.11 10.40 6.52
C ASN A 80 13.75 10.19 5.13
N PRO A 81 13.72 11.19 4.25
CA PRO A 81 14.26 11.06 2.90
C PRO A 81 15.78 10.87 2.88
N LEU A 82 16.27 10.22 1.82
CA LEU A 82 17.69 10.25 1.48
C LEU A 82 18.00 11.53 0.69
N SER A 83 18.89 12.37 1.19
CA SER A 83 19.24 13.65 0.54
C SER A 83 20.06 13.49 -0.75
N ASN A 84 20.68 12.31 -0.95
CA ASN A 84 21.71 12.08 -1.96
C ASN A 84 21.35 10.79 -2.73
N PRO A 85 21.83 10.58 -3.97
CA PRO A 85 21.63 9.35 -4.73
C PRO A 85 22.49 8.17 -4.21
N ILE A 86 22.72 8.12 -2.89
CA ILE A 86 23.50 7.10 -2.19
C ILE A 86 22.61 6.54 -1.09
N GLY A 87 22.07 5.35 -1.36
CA GLY A 87 21.14 4.65 -0.49
C GLY A 87 21.28 3.15 -0.69
N THR A 88 21.29 2.40 0.41
CA THR A 88 21.39 0.94 0.39
C THR A 88 20.34 0.33 1.31
N LEU A 89 19.43 -0.46 0.74
CA LEU A 89 18.54 -1.33 1.49
C LEU A 89 19.20 -2.70 1.64
N LYS A 90 19.31 -3.21 2.87
CA LYS A 90 19.84 -4.54 3.15
C LYS A 90 19.27 -5.10 4.44
N ILE A 91 19.46 -6.40 4.65
CA ILE A 91 19.19 -7.02 5.95
C ILE A 91 20.45 -6.89 6.83
N SER A 92 20.30 -6.37 8.04
CA SER A 92 21.38 -6.22 9.02
C SER A 92 20.83 -6.55 10.40
N GLY A 93 21.44 -7.52 11.10
CA GLY A 93 21.01 -7.92 12.44
C GLY A 93 19.54 -8.36 12.50
N ASN A 94 19.08 -9.14 11.53
CA ASN A 94 17.68 -9.59 11.37
C ASN A 94 16.65 -8.44 11.27
N ASN A 95 17.10 -7.26 10.85
CA ASN A 95 16.26 -6.11 10.53
C ASN A 95 16.48 -5.71 9.08
N LEU A 96 15.45 -5.12 8.48
CA LEU A 96 15.59 -4.47 7.18
C LEU A 96 15.98 -3.03 7.47
N VAL A 97 17.11 -2.60 6.92
CA VAL A 97 17.70 -1.30 7.21
C VAL A 97 17.96 -0.57 5.91
N LEU A 98 17.52 0.68 5.85
CA LEU A 98 17.85 1.62 4.79
C LEU A 98 18.96 2.55 5.28
N ILE A 99 20.12 2.49 4.63
CA ILE A 99 21.33 3.23 5.00
C ILE A 99 21.61 4.33 3.97
N GLY A 100 21.91 5.54 4.44
CA GLY A 100 22.33 6.68 3.61
C GLY A 100 23.85 6.81 3.44
N GLN A 101 24.30 7.92 2.83
CA GLN A 101 25.71 8.17 2.51
C GLN A 101 26.66 8.12 3.72
N SER A 102 26.22 8.60 4.88
CA SER A 102 27.05 8.66 6.10
C SER A 102 27.02 7.36 6.91
N ASN A 103 26.63 6.25 6.28
CA ASN A 103 26.38 4.94 6.93
C ASN A 103 25.38 5.01 8.09
N ASN A 104 24.55 6.06 8.13
CA ASN A 104 23.49 6.24 9.10
C ASN A 104 22.23 5.49 8.64
N SER A 105 21.58 4.80 9.58
CA SER A 105 20.26 4.20 9.35
C SER A 105 19.22 5.32 9.24
N VAL A 106 18.60 5.44 8.08
CA VAL A 106 17.54 6.42 7.79
C VAL A 106 16.15 5.84 8.08
N TRP A 107 16.00 4.52 7.94
CA TRP A 107 14.77 3.80 8.25
C TRP A 107 15.08 2.34 8.57
N SER A 108 14.32 1.73 9.49
CA SER A 108 14.41 0.28 9.73
C SER A 108 13.10 -0.29 10.28
N THR A 109 12.98 -1.62 10.25
CA THR A 109 11.80 -2.36 10.73
C THR A 109 11.63 -2.41 12.25
N ASN A 110 12.67 -2.06 13.02
CA ASN A 110 12.68 -2.06 14.49
C ASN A 110 12.22 -3.38 15.16
N LEU A 111 12.63 -4.52 14.61
CA LEU A 111 12.37 -5.84 15.19
C LEU A 111 13.26 -6.06 16.42
N THR A 112 12.62 -6.38 17.54
CA THR A 112 13.26 -6.61 18.85
C THR A 112 13.39 -8.09 19.20
N THR A 113 12.60 -8.96 18.57
CA THR A 113 12.58 -10.40 18.84
C THR A 113 12.73 -11.17 17.52
N CYS A 114 13.91 -11.76 17.33
CA CYS A 114 14.17 -12.65 16.20
C CYS A 114 14.89 -13.90 16.71
N ASN A 115 14.40 -15.08 16.37
CA ASN A 115 15.17 -16.31 16.52
C ASN A 115 16.41 -16.24 15.61
N VAL A 116 17.58 -16.11 16.22
CA VAL A 116 18.87 -15.88 15.54
C VAL A 116 19.27 -17.05 14.63
N ARG A 117 18.67 -18.23 14.79
CA ARG A 117 19.09 -19.47 14.12
C ARG A 117 18.54 -19.68 12.71
N SER A 118 17.50 -18.96 12.29
CA SER A 118 16.88 -19.17 10.97
C SER A 118 17.23 -18.03 10.00
N PRO A 119 17.63 -18.32 8.75
CA PRO A 119 17.97 -17.28 7.79
C PRO A 119 16.74 -16.43 7.49
N VAL A 120 16.92 -15.12 7.43
CA VAL A 120 15.85 -14.15 7.16
C VAL A 120 15.98 -13.65 5.72
N ILE A 121 14.86 -13.50 5.04
CA ILE A 121 14.77 -12.90 3.71
C ILE A 121 13.71 -11.80 3.68
N ALA A 122 13.87 -10.88 2.74
CA ALA A 122 12.83 -9.92 2.37
C ALA A 122 12.19 -10.38 1.04
N GLU A 123 10.87 -10.26 0.92
CA GLU A 123 10.13 -10.70 -0.26
C GLU A 123 9.00 -9.74 -0.61
N LEU A 124 8.85 -9.41 -1.89
CA LEU A 124 7.69 -8.69 -2.42
C LEU A 124 6.66 -9.70 -2.95
N LEU A 125 5.52 -9.81 -2.26
CA LEU A 125 4.45 -10.73 -2.60
C LEU A 125 3.59 -10.24 -3.78
N PRO A 126 2.83 -11.13 -4.45
CA PRO A 126 1.96 -10.78 -5.59
C PRO A 126 0.94 -9.67 -5.31
N ASN A 127 0.44 -9.58 -4.07
CA ASN A 127 -0.49 -8.55 -3.63
C ASN A 127 0.18 -7.20 -3.31
N GLY A 128 1.50 -7.11 -3.42
CA GLY A 128 2.28 -5.90 -3.12
C GLY A 128 2.73 -5.79 -1.66
N ASN A 129 2.42 -6.78 -0.82
CA ASN A 129 2.92 -6.82 0.55
C ASN A 129 4.43 -7.13 0.53
N PHE A 130 5.23 -6.23 1.08
CA PHE A 130 6.66 -6.41 1.23
C PHE A 130 6.92 -6.93 2.64
N VAL A 131 7.44 -8.14 2.74
CA VAL A 131 7.51 -8.89 4.00
C VAL A 131 8.94 -9.26 4.34
N MET A 132 9.19 -9.37 5.63
CA MET A 132 10.36 -10.06 6.18
C MET A 132 9.90 -11.37 6.80
N ARG A 133 10.56 -12.47 6.45
CA ARG A 133 10.22 -13.80 6.96
C ARG A 133 11.44 -14.71 7.04
N TYR A 134 11.32 -15.80 7.77
CA TYR A 134 12.32 -16.87 7.70
C TYR A 134 12.28 -17.56 6.34
N SER A 135 13.45 -17.91 5.80
CA SER A 135 13.56 -18.51 4.46
C SER A 135 12.82 -19.84 4.34
N ASN A 136 12.78 -20.60 5.43
CA ASN A 136 12.12 -21.90 5.54
C ASN A 136 10.61 -21.82 5.86
N ASN A 137 10.07 -20.63 6.12
CA ASN A 137 8.64 -20.45 6.39
C ASN A 137 8.02 -19.55 5.31
N LYS A 138 6.98 -20.05 4.64
CA LYS A 138 6.19 -19.31 3.65
C LYS A 138 4.80 -18.94 4.15
N ASP A 139 4.41 -19.41 5.33
CA ASP A 139 3.12 -19.06 5.93
C ASP A 139 3.15 -17.60 6.41
N SER A 140 2.04 -16.90 6.15
CA SER A 140 1.78 -15.55 6.64
C SER A 140 1.85 -15.42 8.16
N SER A 141 1.53 -16.49 8.90
CA SER A 141 1.67 -16.52 10.37
C SER A 141 3.12 -16.36 10.83
N GLY A 142 4.09 -16.61 9.94
CA GLY A 142 5.52 -16.55 10.20
C GLY A 142 6.20 -15.25 9.77
N PHE A 143 5.44 -14.23 9.35
CA PHE A 143 6.01 -12.93 8.99
C PHE A 143 6.55 -12.21 10.23
N LEU A 144 7.80 -11.76 10.13
CA LEU A 144 8.45 -10.95 11.16
C LEU A 144 8.04 -9.48 11.05
N TRP A 145 7.84 -9.03 9.81
CA TRP A 145 7.41 -7.67 9.49
C TRP A 145 6.68 -7.67 8.14
N GLN A 146 5.72 -6.77 7.97
CA GLN A 146 5.00 -6.59 6.70
C GLN A 146 4.65 -5.12 6.43
N SER A 147 4.79 -4.68 5.18
CA SER A 147 4.46 -3.31 4.77
C SER A 147 2.97 -3.00 4.92
N PHE A 148 2.11 -4.02 4.80
CA PHE A 148 0.65 -3.89 4.97
C PHE A 148 0.24 -3.41 6.37
N ASP A 149 1.09 -3.57 7.39
CA ASP A 149 0.86 -3.02 8.73
C ASP A 149 1.27 -1.56 8.88
N PHE A 150 1.90 -0.98 7.86
CA PHE A 150 2.40 0.39 7.84
C PHE A 150 1.98 1.07 6.52
N PRO A 151 0.67 1.21 6.26
CA PRO A 151 0.17 1.90 5.07
C PRO A 151 0.68 3.35 4.99
N THR A 152 0.81 3.87 3.76
CA THR A 152 1.07 5.29 3.53
C THR A 152 -0.25 6.04 3.33
N ASP A 153 -0.58 6.36 2.10
CA ASP A 153 -1.76 7.07 1.63
C ASP A 153 -2.72 6.14 0.88
N THR A 154 -2.33 4.89 0.64
CA THR A 154 -3.06 3.96 -0.22
C THR A 154 -3.42 2.65 0.50
N LEU A 155 -4.65 2.18 0.26
CA LEU A 155 -5.11 0.83 0.57
C LEU A 155 -5.19 0.00 -0.72
N LEU A 156 -4.37 -1.04 -0.79
CA LEU A 156 -4.37 -2.07 -1.84
C LEU A 156 -5.37 -3.20 -1.52
N PRO A 157 -5.70 -4.06 -2.50
CA PRO A 157 -6.42 -5.30 -2.23
C PRO A 157 -5.72 -6.11 -1.13
N GLU A 158 -6.49 -6.84 -0.33
CA GLU A 158 -6.05 -7.66 0.82
C GLU A 158 -5.47 -6.89 2.01
N MET A 159 -5.18 -5.59 1.88
CA MET A 159 -4.80 -4.76 3.03
C MET A 159 -5.98 -4.59 3.98
N LYS A 160 -5.67 -4.51 5.27
CA LYS A 160 -6.65 -4.24 6.33
C LYS A 160 -6.55 -2.79 6.79
N LEU A 161 -7.66 -2.06 6.69
CA LEU A 161 -7.80 -0.70 7.20
C LEU A 161 -8.63 -0.73 8.48
N GLY A 162 -8.06 -0.35 9.61
CA GLY A 162 -8.72 -0.45 10.92
C GLY A 162 -7.79 -0.94 12.03
N TYR A 163 -8.36 -1.60 13.04
CA TYR A 163 -7.66 -2.04 14.23
C TYR A 163 -7.32 -3.53 14.20
N ASP A 164 -6.07 -3.81 14.54
CA ASP A 164 -5.61 -5.12 15.00
C ASP A 164 -5.75 -5.17 16.53
N ARG A 165 -6.65 -6.01 17.05
CA ARG A 165 -6.86 -6.10 18.50
C ARG A 165 -5.75 -6.89 19.20
N GLN A 166 -5.07 -7.78 18.50
CA GLN A 166 -3.99 -8.61 19.05
C GLN A 166 -2.72 -7.81 19.28
N THR A 167 -2.34 -6.98 18.31
CA THR A 167 -1.13 -6.14 18.39
C THR A 167 -1.41 -4.72 18.90
N GLY A 168 -2.69 -4.33 19.01
CA GLY A 168 -3.11 -2.97 19.37
C GLY A 168 -2.86 -1.95 18.24
N ARG A 169 -2.53 -2.40 17.04
CA ARG A 169 -2.14 -1.55 15.93
C ARG A 169 -3.34 -0.94 15.21
N HIS A 170 -3.27 0.36 14.95
CA HIS A 170 -4.23 1.06 14.10
C HIS A 170 -3.63 1.29 12.71
N ARG A 171 -4.15 0.60 11.69
CA ARG A 171 -3.80 0.78 10.28
C ARG A 171 -4.72 1.84 9.69
N PHE A 172 -4.18 2.98 9.29
CA PHE A 172 -4.93 4.12 8.73
C PHE A 172 -4.13 4.81 7.62
N LEU A 173 -4.82 5.57 6.77
CA LEU A 173 -4.16 6.27 5.66
C LEU A 173 -3.79 7.70 6.06
N THR A 174 -2.63 8.17 5.60
CA THR A 174 -2.15 9.56 5.74
C THR A 174 -1.72 10.07 4.39
N SER A 175 -2.28 11.21 3.95
CA SER A 175 -2.02 11.79 2.64
C SER A 175 -0.54 12.10 2.45
N TRP A 176 -0.11 12.17 1.20
CA TRP A 176 1.12 12.87 0.87
C TRP A 176 0.98 14.35 1.21
N ARG A 177 2.09 15.03 1.45
CA ARG A 177 2.10 16.46 1.75
C ARG A 177 1.77 17.30 0.52
N SER A 178 2.17 16.81 -0.65
CA SER A 178 1.78 17.35 -1.95
C SER A 178 2.01 16.28 -3.03
N TYR A 179 1.66 16.60 -4.27
CA TYR A 179 1.83 15.68 -5.41
C TYR A 179 3.27 15.14 -5.58
N ASP A 180 4.28 15.99 -5.34
CA ASP A 180 5.70 15.63 -5.47
C ASP A 180 6.40 15.38 -4.12
N ASP A 181 5.71 15.51 -2.99
CA ASP A 181 6.27 15.32 -1.65
C ASP A 181 5.56 14.18 -0.89
N PRO A 182 6.15 12.96 -0.85
CA PRO A 182 5.55 11.82 -0.19
C PRO A 182 5.57 11.88 1.34
N SER A 183 6.20 12.89 1.94
CA SER A 183 6.13 13.08 3.39
C SER A 183 4.69 13.17 3.89
N SER A 184 4.51 12.92 5.19
CA SER A 184 3.19 12.89 5.82
C SER A 184 2.50 14.25 5.70
N GLY A 185 1.38 14.27 4.99
CA GLY A 185 0.47 15.40 4.89
C GLY A 185 -0.44 15.54 6.11
N ASN A 186 -1.38 16.48 6.02
CA ASN A 186 -2.27 16.82 7.13
C ASN A 186 -3.55 15.98 7.15
N THR A 187 -3.89 15.29 6.06
CA THR A 187 -5.15 14.57 5.92
C THR A 187 -4.96 13.10 6.31
N LYS A 188 -5.88 12.58 7.13
CA LYS A 188 -5.88 11.20 7.61
C LYS A 188 -7.26 10.58 7.48
N TYR A 189 -7.32 9.30 7.16
CA TYR A 189 -8.56 8.54 7.11
C TYR A 189 -8.43 7.31 8.01
N LYS A 190 -9.17 7.32 9.13
CA LYS A 190 -8.97 6.36 10.22
C LYS A 190 -10.29 5.92 10.84
N LEU A 191 -10.31 4.66 11.29
CA LEU A 191 -11.44 4.10 12.04
C LEU A 191 -11.46 4.70 13.46
N ASP A 192 -12.60 5.24 13.90
CA ASP A 192 -12.88 5.60 15.28
C ASP A 192 -13.83 4.55 15.87
N ILE A 193 -13.45 3.98 17.02
CA ILE A 193 -14.19 2.92 17.72
C ILE A 193 -14.76 3.40 19.07
N ARG A 194 -14.68 4.71 19.36
CA ARG A 194 -15.01 5.27 20.68
C ARG A 194 -16.43 5.82 20.79
N ARG A 195 -17.19 5.88 19.68
CA ARG A 195 -18.45 6.64 19.56
C ARG A 195 -19.71 5.76 19.45
N GLY A 196 -19.66 4.55 20.01
CA GLY A 196 -20.73 3.55 19.86
C GLY A 196 -20.34 2.54 18.80
N LEU A 197 -20.92 2.65 17.60
CA LEU A 197 -20.50 1.82 16.47
C LEU A 197 -19.19 2.36 15.86
N PRO A 198 -18.31 1.48 15.34
CA PRO A 198 -17.13 1.93 14.62
C PRO A 198 -17.46 2.69 13.34
N GLU A 199 -16.74 3.78 13.07
CA GLU A 199 -16.95 4.61 11.88
C GLU A 199 -15.63 5.16 11.37
N PHE A 200 -15.47 5.26 10.05
CA PHE A 200 -14.32 5.94 9.49
C PHE A 200 -14.52 7.46 9.48
N ILE A 201 -13.46 8.19 9.83
CA ILE A 201 -13.45 9.65 9.86
C ILE A 201 -12.31 10.15 8.97
N LEU A 202 -12.66 11.05 8.07
CA LEU A 202 -11.70 11.86 7.31
C LEU A 202 -11.36 13.11 8.13
N ILE A 203 -10.09 13.29 8.44
CA ILE A 203 -9.61 14.29 9.38
C ILE A 203 -8.51 15.10 8.72
N ASN A 204 -8.59 16.41 8.85
CA ASN A 204 -7.46 17.29 8.57
C ASN A 204 -6.85 17.79 9.89
N GLN A 205 -5.52 17.74 9.97
CA GLN A 205 -4.76 18.19 11.12
C GLN A 205 -3.77 19.29 10.71
N PHE A 206 -4.21 20.54 10.79
CA PHE A 206 -3.41 21.72 10.46
C PHE A 206 -3.16 22.56 11.71
N LEU A 207 -1.93 23.04 11.91
CA LEU A 207 -1.54 23.89 13.07
C LEU A 207 -2.00 23.34 14.43
N ASN A 208 -1.86 22.03 14.66
CA ASN A 208 -2.31 21.32 15.86
C ASN A 208 -3.82 21.32 16.12
N GLN A 209 -4.64 21.81 15.18
CA GLN A 209 -6.09 21.69 15.24
C GLN A 209 -6.53 20.44 14.50
N ARG A 210 -7.42 19.67 15.13
CA ARG A 210 -8.04 18.48 14.52
C ARG A 210 -9.43 18.86 14.02
N VAL A 211 -9.61 18.86 12.71
CA VAL A 211 -10.90 19.09 12.07
C VAL A 211 -11.37 17.77 11.47
N GLU A 212 -12.51 17.28 11.94
CA GLU A 212 -13.21 16.17 11.29
C GLU A 212 -13.98 16.77 10.11
N MET A 213 -13.72 16.26 8.91
CA MET A 213 -14.29 16.82 7.69
C MET A 213 -15.50 16.03 7.22
N GLN A 214 -15.42 14.70 7.32
CA GLN A 214 -16.43 13.77 6.84
C GLN A 214 -16.43 12.51 7.71
N ARG A 215 -17.61 11.88 7.86
CA ARG A 215 -17.78 10.57 8.48
C ARG A 215 -18.38 9.62 7.46
N SER A 216 -17.73 8.49 7.24
CA SER A 216 -18.28 7.42 6.41
C SER A 216 -19.47 6.73 7.08
N GLY A 217 -19.69 6.96 8.38
CA GLY A 217 -20.75 6.33 9.13
C GLY A 217 -20.44 4.87 9.48
N PRO A 218 -21.36 4.21 10.21
CA PRO A 218 -21.18 2.82 10.62
C PRO A 218 -21.41 1.87 9.44
N TRP A 219 -20.87 0.66 9.58
CA TRP A 219 -21.16 -0.44 8.68
C TRP A 219 -22.58 -0.97 8.91
N ASN A 220 -23.41 -1.03 7.87
CA ASN A 220 -24.81 -1.46 7.97
C ASN A 220 -25.03 -2.96 7.65
N GLY A 221 -23.95 -3.73 7.46
CA GLY A 221 -23.98 -5.12 7.00
C GLY A 221 -23.64 -5.28 5.52
N MET A 222 -23.76 -4.22 4.72
CA MET A 222 -23.49 -4.23 3.28
C MET A 222 -22.51 -3.13 2.84
N GLU A 223 -22.55 -1.96 3.47
CA GLU A 223 -21.73 -0.80 3.15
C GLU A 223 -21.60 0.15 4.35
N PHE A 224 -20.76 1.18 4.20
CA PHE A 224 -20.72 2.30 5.13
C PHE A 224 -21.80 3.31 4.74
N SER A 225 -22.58 3.80 5.69
CA SER A 225 -23.79 4.59 5.40
C SER A 225 -23.53 5.89 4.63
N GLY A 226 -22.33 6.46 4.73
CA GLY A 226 -21.88 7.66 4.01
C GLY A 226 -20.99 7.34 2.81
N ILE A 227 -21.05 6.11 2.27
CA ILE A 227 -20.40 5.68 1.01
C ILE A 227 -21.32 4.70 0.25
N PRO A 228 -22.47 5.15 -0.28
CA PRO A 228 -23.42 4.25 -0.95
C PRO A 228 -22.95 3.75 -2.33
N GLU A 229 -21.93 4.34 -2.95
CA GLU A 229 -21.51 4.07 -4.34
C GLU A 229 -20.73 2.74 -4.53
N VAL A 230 -20.61 1.88 -3.51
CA VAL A 230 -19.75 0.68 -3.59
C VAL A 230 -20.47 -0.56 -4.15
N GLN A 231 -21.79 -0.52 -4.38
CA GLN A 231 -22.55 -1.69 -4.79
C GLN A 231 -22.35 -2.08 -6.27
N GLY A 232 -22.43 -3.39 -6.55
CA GLY A 232 -22.59 -3.91 -7.93
C GLY A 232 -21.31 -4.08 -8.75
N LEU A 233 -20.12 -3.98 -8.16
CA LEU A 233 -18.86 -4.18 -8.87
C LEU A 233 -18.59 -5.68 -9.12
N ASN A 234 -18.56 -6.09 -10.39
CA ASN A 234 -18.28 -7.50 -10.76
C ASN A 234 -16.80 -7.90 -10.68
N TYR A 235 -15.89 -6.92 -10.47
CA TYR A 235 -14.44 -7.11 -10.45
C TYR A 235 -13.82 -7.03 -9.05
N MET A 236 -14.61 -6.71 -8.01
CA MET A 236 -14.12 -6.66 -6.63
C MET A 236 -15.21 -7.00 -5.62
N VAL A 237 -14.78 -7.55 -4.49
CA VAL A 237 -15.60 -7.75 -3.30
C VAL A 237 -14.95 -7.02 -2.14
N TYR A 238 -15.75 -6.56 -1.18
CA TYR A 238 -15.27 -5.87 0.00
C TYR A 238 -16.00 -6.40 1.22
N ASN A 239 -15.33 -6.34 2.36
CA ASN A 239 -15.87 -6.84 3.61
C ASN A 239 -15.43 -5.97 4.78
N TYR A 240 -16.28 -5.94 5.79
CA TYR A 240 -15.99 -5.36 7.09
C TYR A 240 -16.01 -6.48 8.13
N THR A 241 -14.86 -6.69 8.77
CA THR A 241 -14.70 -7.72 9.80
C THR A 241 -14.67 -7.05 11.16
N GLU A 242 -15.57 -7.44 12.04
CA GLU A 242 -15.58 -7.04 13.44
C GLU A 242 -15.71 -8.29 14.32
N ASN A 243 -14.61 -8.69 14.94
CA ASN A 243 -14.55 -9.86 15.82
C ASN A 243 -13.55 -9.64 16.97
N SER A 244 -13.17 -10.71 17.69
CA SER A 244 -12.22 -10.63 18.81
C SER A 244 -10.79 -10.30 18.39
N GLU A 245 -10.42 -10.53 17.13
CA GLU A 245 -9.07 -10.35 16.61
C GLU A 245 -8.89 -8.99 15.93
N GLU A 246 -9.91 -8.48 15.25
CA GLU A 246 -9.80 -7.24 14.48
C GLU A 246 -11.12 -6.50 14.27
N ILE A 247 -10.98 -5.22 13.92
CA ILE A 247 -12.05 -4.37 13.41
C ILE A 247 -11.52 -3.69 12.16
N ALA A 248 -11.79 -4.22 10.98
CA ALA A 248 -11.14 -3.77 9.75
C ALA A 248 -12.01 -3.88 8.50
N TYR A 249 -11.85 -2.91 7.61
CA TYR A 249 -12.28 -2.98 6.22
C TYR A 249 -11.18 -3.58 5.36
N SER A 250 -11.57 -4.42 4.41
CA SER A 250 -10.69 -4.96 3.37
C SER A 250 -11.46 -5.14 2.07
N PHE A 251 -10.75 -5.21 0.95
CA PHE A 251 -11.33 -5.56 -0.34
C PHE A 251 -10.41 -6.46 -1.15
N HIS A 252 -10.98 -7.26 -2.03
CA HIS A 252 -10.28 -8.22 -2.88
C HIS A 252 -10.73 -8.05 -4.33
N MET A 253 -9.81 -8.24 -5.26
CA MET A 253 -10.12 -8.25 -6.69
C MET A 253 -10.58 -9.64 -7.10
N THR A 254 -11.74 -9.75 -7.74
CA THR A 254 -12.21 -11.00 -8.37
C THR A 254 -11.69 -11.13 -9.80
N ASN A 255 -11.29 -10.01 -10.42
CA ASN A 255 -10.64 -9.98 -11.73
C ASN A 255 -9.20 -9.45 -11.60
N GLN A 256 -8.22 -10.33 -11.79
CA GLN A 256 -6.78 -10.02 -11.64
C GLN A 256 -6.21 -9.12 -12.75
N SER A 257 -6.96 -8.87 -13.83
CA SER A 257 -6.55 -7.95 -14.90
C SER A 257 -6.90 -6.50 -14.59
N ILE A 258 -7.74 -6.25 -13.60
CA ILE A 258 -8.17 -4.92 -13.16
C ILE A 258 -7.43 -4.56 -11.88
N TYR A 259 -7.00 -3.30 -11.77
CA TYR A 259 -6.42 -2.79 -10.52
C TYR A 259 -7.39 -1.80 -9.88
N SER A 260 -7.54 -1.86 -8.56
CA SER A 260 -8.29 -0.86 -7.80
C SER A 260 -7.59 -0.56 -6.49
N ARG A 261 -7.69 0.68 -6.03
CA ARG A 261 -7.08 1.17 -4.79
C ARG A 261 -7.94 2.27 -4.16
N LEU A 262 -7.89 2.39 -2.83
CA LEU A 262 -8.29 3.62 -2.15
C LEU A 262 -7.05 4.46 -1.90
N THR A 263 -7.10 5.75 -2.21
CA THR A 263 -6.00 6.66 -1.93
C THR A 263 -6.52 7.96 -1.35
N ILE A 264 -5.91 8.36 -0.25
CA ILE A 264 -6.18 9.64 0.39
C ILE A 264 -5.24 10.71 -0.17
N SER A 265 -5.78 11.87 -0.48
CA SER A 265 -5.02 13.06 -0.87
C SER A 265 -5.40 14.23 0.04
N ASP A 266 -5.03 15.44 -0.34
CA ASP A 266 -5.45 16.62 0.40
C ASP A 266 -6.98 16.72 0.42
N TYR A 267 -7.54 16.64 1.63
CA TYR A 267 -8.97 16.76 1.93
C TYR A 267 -9.89 15.68 1.34
N THR A 268 -9.38 14.70 0.59
CA THR A 268 -10.24 13.70 -0.08
C THR A 268 -9.76 12.26 0.08
N LEU A 269 -10.69 11.31 -0.01
CA LEU A 269 -10.44 9.88 -0.16
C LEU A 269 -11.06 9.43 -1.48
N ASN A 270 -10.28 8.82 -2.36
CA ASN A 270 -10.75 8.44 -3.70
C ASN A 270 -10.53 6.95 -3.95
N ARG A 271 -11.51 6.30 -4.56
CA ARG A 271 -11.33 4.99 -5.19
C ARG A 271 -10.91 5.18 -6.63
N PHE A 272 -9.73 4.68 -6.97
CA PHE A 272 -9.26 4.63 -8.35
C PHE A 272 -9.32 3.21 -8.89
N THR A 273 -9.75 3.07 -10.15
CA THR A 273 -9.77 1.80 -10.88
C THR A 273 -9.06 1.95 -12.21
N TRP A 274 -8.22 0.99 -12.56
CA TRP A 274 -7.52 0.89 -13.83
C TRP A 274 -7.99 -0.39 -14.55
N ILE A 275 -8.68 -0.20 -15.67
CA ILE A 275 -9.28 -1.28 -16.48
C ILE A 275 -8.60 -1.29 -17.86
N PRO A 276 -7.90 -2.36 -18.24
CA PRO A 276 -7.40 -2.51 -19.61
C PRO A 276 -8.51 -2.34 -20.66
N PRO A 277 -8.26 -1.69 -21.81
CA PRO A 277 -6.97 -1.20 -22.29
C PRO A 277 -6.66 0.26 -21.87
N SER A 278 -7.36 0.82 -20.88
CA SER A 278 -7.10 2.18 -20.41
C SER A 278 -5.63 2.37 -20.04
N ARG A 279 -5.09 3.56 -20.32
CA ARG A 279 -3.72 3.93 -19.96
C ARG A 279 -3.61 4.72 -18.66
N ALA A 280 -4.74 5.09 -18.06
CA ALA A 280 -4.80 5.95 -16.88
C ALA A 280 -5.80 5.43 -15.84
N TRP A 281 -5.61 5.83 -14.59
CA TRP A 281 -6.56 5.58 -13.50
C TRP A 281 -7.84 6.38 -13.73
N SER A 282 -8.99 5.73 -13.55
CA SER A 282 -10.29 6.39 -13.46
C SER A 282 -10.68 6.51 -11.99
N MET A 283 -11.10 7.70 -11.57
CA MET A 283 -11.74 7.90 -10.27
C MET A 283 -13.16 7.30 -10.36
N PHE A 284 -13.42 6.27 -9.55
CA PHE A 284 -14.73 5.61 -9.49
C PHE A 284 -15.67 6.35 -8.54
N TRP A 285 -15.18 6.72 -7.35
CA TRP A 285 -15.87 7.61 -6.41
C TRP A 285 -14.84 8.35 -5.54
N GLY A 286 -15.28 9.44 -4.90
CA GLY A 286 -14.48 10.24 -3.99
C GLY A 286 -15.32 10.78 -2.83
N LEU A 287 -14.69 10.92 -1.66
CA LEU A 287 -15.25 11.57 -0.48
C LEU A 287 -14.46 12.85 -0.16
N PRO A 288 -15.12 13.94 0.23
CA PRO A 288 -16.57 14.16 0.18
C PRO A 288 -17.12 14.12 -1.27
N THR A 289 -18.33 13.60 -1.47
CA THR A 289 -19.01 13.51 -2.78
C THR A 289 -19.77 14.79 -3.10
N ASP A 290 -20.43 15.39 -2.11
CA ASP A 290 -21.12 16.67 -2.24
C ASP A 290 -20.96 17.56 -0.98
N VAL A 291 -21.74 18.65 -0.93
CA VAL A 291 -21.71 19.58 0.20
C VAL A 291 -22.31 18.98 1.48
N CYS A 292 -23.26 18.05 1.38
CA CYS A 292 -23.96 17.43 2.50
C CYS A 292 -23.06 16.48 3.30
N ASP A 293 -22.02 15.95 2.68
CA ASP A 293 -21.01 15.11 3.35
C ASP A 293 -20.13 15.87 4.35
N SER A 294 -20.06 17.20 4.23
CA SER A 294 -19.26 18.03 5.14
C SER A 294 -19.89 18.06 6.53
N LEU A 295 -19.09 17.71 7.55
CA LEU A 295 -19.55 17.78 8.93
C LEU A 295 -19.95 19.21 9.31
N TYR A 296 -21.02 19.29 10.12
CA TYR A 296 -21.54 20.52 10.71
C TYR A 296 -22.16 21.52 9.70
N LEU A 297 -22.49 21.08 8.47
CA LEU A 297 -23.25 21.92 7.54
C LEU A 297 -24.66 22.24 8.08
N CYS A 298 -25.35 21.22 8.59
CA CYS A 298 -26.67 21.34 9.20
C CYS A 298 -26.57 21.35 10.74
N GLY A 299 -27.46 22.10 11.38
CA GLY A 299 -27.59 22.12 12.83
C GLY A 299 -28.27 20.86 13.39
N SER A 300 -28.32 20.75 14.73
CA SER A 300 -29.00 19.65 15.41
C SER A 300 -30.46 19.52 14.95
N TYR A 301 -30.91 18.29 14.71
CA TYR A 301 -32.26 17.94 14.24
C TYR A 301 -32.61 18.44 12.82
N ALA A 302 -31.61 18.79 12.00
CA ALA A 302 -31.79 19.05 10.57
C ALA A 302 -31.01 18.03 9.72
N TYR A 303 -31.44 17.83 8.48
CA TYR A 303 -30.75 17.02 7.48
C TYR A 303 -30.47 17.85 6.24
N CYS A 304 -29.38 17.48 5.57
CA CYS A 304 -29.15 17.72 4.16
C CYS A 304 -29.73 16.49 3.45
#